data_AF-A0AAQ3G7V3-F1
#
_entry.id   AF-A0AAQ3G7V3-F1
#
_cell.length_a   1.000
_cell.length_b   1.000
_cell.length_c   1.000
_cell.angle_alpha   90.00
_cell.angle_beta   90.00
_cell.angle_gamma   90.00
#
_symmetry.space_group_name_H-M   'P 1'
#
loop_
_entity.id
_entity.type
_entity.pdbx_description
1 polymer ?
#
loop_
_entity_poly.entity_id
_entity_poly.type
_entity_poly.pdbx_seq_one_letter_code
_entity_poly.pdbx_strand_id
1 'polypeptide(L)'
;MLAEKNVHQRGTVFQALTTQHSDHHGIGSMADDRFSIAQPTHRDLHAREGGVTRRRLRKNRLMCSVCVGGTLMLAGLCETTQGAFFSGHDLQVPLREIRKGQPLSLAQMQALGYVQGVYDANAGLLFCSREDVDAGQVVNAVNAYLFNHPEVLKQPASVGLTAAMISQWPCRHRG
;
A
#
# COMPACT_ATOMS: atom_id res chain seq x y z
N MET A 1 44.62 3.14 -57.64
CA MET A 1 43.30 3.80 -57.74
C MET A 1 42.68 3.77 -56.36
N LEU A 2 42.64 4.95 -55.72
CA LEU A 2 42.06 5.19 -54.39
C LEU A 2 40.53 5.29 -54.48
N ALA A 3 39.85 4.88 -53.41
CA ALA A 3 38.58 5.48 -53.03
C ALA A 3 38.38 5.37 -51.51
N GLU A 4 38.84 6.40 -50.80
CA GLU A 4 38.37 6.80 -49.47
C GLU A 4 36.86 7.09 -49.50
N LYS A 5 36.14 6.69 -48.45
CA LYS A 5 34.88 7.34 -48.07
C LYS A 5 34.92 7.75 -46.60
N ASN A 6 35.32 9.01 -46.44
CA ASN A 6 35.12 9.90 -45.31
C ASN A 6 33.62 10.27 -45.21
N VAL A 7 32.97 10.06 -44.07
CA VAL A 7 31.68 10.72 -43.72
C VAL A 7 31.78 11.29 -42.31
N HIS A 8 32.30 12.52 -42.30
CA HIS A 8 31.78 13.72 -41.65
C HIS A 8 30.96 13.60 -40.34
N GLN A 9 31.56 14.21 -39.31
CA GLN A 9 30.97 14.68 -38.06
C GLN A 9 29.73 15.56 -38.26
N ARG A 10 28.73 15.42 -37.37
CA ARG A 10 28.00 16.57 -36.80
C ARG A 10 27.81 16.33 -35.31
N GLY A 11 28.55 17.09 -34.52
CA GLY A 11 28.26 17.29 -33.11
C GLY A 11 27.04 18.19 -32.95
N THR A 12 26.25 17.92 -31.92
CA THR A 12 25.32 18.89 -31.37
C THR A 12 25.70 19.09 -29.91
N VAL A 13 26.49 20.14 -29.70
CA VAL A 13 26.68 20.80 -28.42
C VAL A 13 25.38 21.55 -28.13
N PHE A 14 24.69 21.23 -27.03
CA PHE A 14 23.73 22.15 -26.43
C PHE A 14 24.27 22.55 -25.06
N GLN A 15 24.87 23.73 -25.03
CA GLN A 15 25.28 24.44 -23.83
C GLN A 15 24.06 25.09 -23.16
N ALA A 16 24.09 25.03 -21.83
CA ALA A 16 23.85 26.13 -20.89
C ALA A 16 22.43 26.67 -20.60
N LEU A 17 22.18 26.70 -19.27
CA LEU A 17 21.59 27.76 -18.46
C LEU A 17 20.22 28.33 -18.87
N THR A 18 19.22 28.08 -18.02
CA THR A 18 18.57 29.19 -17.31
C THR A 18 18.34 28.82 -15.84
N THR A 19 19.07 29.51 -14.97
CA THR A 19 18.79 29.65 -13.54
C THR A 19 17.55 30.53 -13.41
N GLN A 20 16.41 29.98 -12.98
CA GLN A 20 15.30 30.81 -12.51
C GLN A 20 15.40 30.98 -11.01
N HIS A 21 16.06 32.08 -10.66
CA HIS A 21 16.10 32.73 -9.37
C HIS A 21 14.78 33.53 -9.25
N SER A 22 13.82 33.00 -8.47
CA SER A 22 12.65 33.76 -8.04
C SER A 22 12.87 34.16 -6.58
N ASP A 23 13.44 35.34 -6.40
CA ASP A 23 13.34 36.10 -5.16
C ASP A 23 11.97 36.78 -5.12
N HIS A 24 11.10 36.30 -4.25
CA HIS A 24 10.05 37.13 -3.66
C HIS A 24 10.28 37.22 -2.15
N HIS A 25 10.75 38.41 -1.77
CA HIS A 25 10.74 38.94 -0.42
C HIS A 25 9.35 38.83 0.21
N GLY A 26 9.32 38.37 1.47
CA GLY A 26 8.92 39.28 2.54
C GLY A 26 7.60 38.99 3.26
N ILE A 27 7.78 38.55 4.51
CA ILE A 27 7.04 38.98 5.71
C ILE A 27 5.61 38.45 5.86
N GLY A 28 5.51 37.39 6.65
CA GLY A 28 4.28 36.87 7.25
C GLY A 28 4.59 36.03 8.48
N SER A 29 5.29 36.63 9.46
CA SER A 29 5.39 36.10 10.81
C SER A 29 4.01 36.13 11.45
N MET A 30 3.37 34.98 11.64
CA MET A 30 2.27 34.85 12.60
C MET A 30 1.98 33.39 12.96
N ALA A 31 2.06 33.16 14.27
CA ALA A 31 1.49 32.07 15.06
C ALA A 31 2.15 30.68 15.00
N ASP A 32 2.95 30.45 16.05
CA ASP A 32 3.03 29.21 16.82
C ASP A 32 1.68 28.48 16.95
N ASP A 33 1.36 27.58 16.03
CA ASP A 33 0.47 26.47 16.35
C ASP A 33 1.31 25.38 17.01
N ARG A 34 1.39 25.53 18.34
CA ARG A 34 1.71 24.45 19.27
C ARG A 34 0.89 23.23 18.88
N PHE A 35 1.51 22.31 18.14
CA PHE A 35 1.15 20.90 18.23
C PHE A 35 1.35 20.50 19.68
N SER A 36 0.29 20.64 20.46
CA SER A 36 0.13 19.95 21.73
C SER A 36 0.07 18.48 21.38
N ILE A 37 1.25 17.87 21.24
CA ILE A 37 1.43 16.44 21.44
C ILE A 37 0.97 16.24 22.88
N ALA A 38 -0.29 15.82 23.03
CA ALA A 38 -0.77 15.26 24.28
C ALA A 38 0.15 14.07 24.56
N GLN A 39 1.12 14.29 25.44
CA GLN A 39 1.91 13.23 26.03
C GLN A 39 0.92 12.24 26.65
N PRO A 40 0.89 10.97 26.24
CA PRO A 40 0.22 9.97 27.04
C PRO A 40 0.97 9.92 28.37
N THR A 41 0.33 10.47 29.40
CA THR A 41 0.78 10.36 30.78
C THR A 41 1.04 8.88 31.07
N HIS A 42 2.30 8.58 31.38
CA HIS A 42 2.73 7.34 31.97
C HIS A 42 1.93 7.10 33.24
N ARG A 43 0.84 6.33 33.14
CA ARG A 43 0.14 5.79 34.31
C ARG A 43 0.90 4.54 34.73
N ASP A 44 1.79 4.74 35.69
CA ASP A 44 2.22 3.70 36.61
C ASP A 44 0.97 3.11 37.28
N LEU A 45 0.53 1.96 36.76
CA LEU A 45 -0.41 1.09 37.45
C LEU A 45 0.41 -0.01 38.10
N HIS A 46 0.62 0.21 39.40
CA HIS A 46 1.07 -0.74 40.39
C HIS A 46 0.69 -2.19 40.07
N ALA A 47 1.72 -3.02 40.09
CA ALA A 47 1.63 -4.45 40.30
C ALA A 47 0.65 -4.75 41.45
N ARG A 48 -0.41 -5.50 41.14
CA ARG A 48 -1.18 -6.24 42.13
C ARG A 48 -1.13 -7.70 41.76
N GLU A 49 -0.24 -8.41 42.43
CA GLU A 49 -0.27 -9.86 42.56
C GLU A 49 -1.65 -10.29 43.05
N GLY A 50 -2.22 -11.27 42.36
CA GLY A 50 -3.58 -11.76 42.62
C GLY A 50 -3.73 -13.21 42.18
N GLY A 51 -3.20 -14.11 43.01
CA GLY A 51 -3.84 -15.37 43.40
C GLY A 51 -4.49 -16.24 42.32
N VAL A 52 -3.79 -17.33 42.01
CA VAL A 52 -4.30 -18.66 41.65
C VAL A 52 -5.76 -18.89 42.09
N THR A 53 -6.65 -19.24 41.16
CA THR A 53 -7.60 -20.34 41.37
C THR A 53 -7.95 -21.06 40.06
N ARG A 54 -7.42 -22.28 39.92
CA ARG A 54 -8.00 -23.33 39.07
C ARG A 54 -9.47 -23.51 39.46
N ARG A 55 -10.41 -23.16 38.59
CA ARG A 55 -11.80 -23.62 38.70
C ARG A 55 -12.17 -24.52 37.52
N ARG A 56 -12.09 -25.82 37.84
CA ARG A 56 -12.93 -26.93 37.42
C ARG A 56 -13.62 -26.80 36.06
N LEU A 57 -13.09 -27.58 35.13
CA LEU A 57 -13.81 -28.37 34.14
C LEU A 57 -15.18 -28.83 34.69
N ARG A 58 -16.26 -28.13 34.36
CA ARG A 58 -17.63 -28.58 34.63
C ARG A 58 -18.25 -29.06 33.32
N LYS A 59 -18.13 -30.37 33.14
CA LYS A 59 -18.80 -31.18 32.14
C LYS A 59 -20.32 -31.07 32.36
N ASN A 60 -20.97 -30.12 31.70
CA ASN A 60 -22.42 -30.08 31.60
C ASN A 60 -22.82 -30.60 30.22
N ARG A 61 -23.08 -31.91 30.17
CA ARG A 61 -24.05 -32.50 29.26
C ARG A 61 -25.40 -31.84 29.58
N LEU A 62 -25.92 -31.05 28.66
CA LEU A 62 -27.36 -30.82 28.57
C LEU A 62 -27.76 -31.02 27.11
N MET A 63 -28.25 -32.23 26.83
CA MET A 63 -29.13 -32.49 25.70
C MET A 63 -30.45 -31.79 25.99
N CYS A 64 -30.94 -31.03 25.02
CA CYS A 64 -32.32 -30.61 24.73
C CYS A 64 -32.15 -29.50 23.67
N SER A 65 -32.80 -29.47 22.52
CA SER A 65 -34.04 -30.11 22.11
C SER A 65 -34.02 -30.11 20.59
N VAL A 66 -34.27 -31.27 20.00
CA VAL A 66 -34.51 -31.42 18.57
C VAL A 66 -35.89 -30.84 18.29
N CYS A 67 -35.96 -29.54 17.97
CA CYS A 67 -37.15 -28.93 17.38
C CYS A 67 -37.13 -29.22 15.87
N VAL A 68 -37.42 -30.47 15.52
CA VAL A 68 -37.97 -30.82 14.20
C VAL A 68 -39.35 -30.20 14.14
N GLY A 69 -39.60 -29.27 13.21
CA GLY A 69 -40.96 -28.78 12.94
C GLY A 69 -41.14 -27.28 12.76
N GLY A 70 -40.11 -26.54 12.38
CA GLY A 70 -40.25 -25.13 11.96
C GLY A 70 -39.29 -24.84 10.82
N THR A 71 -39.71 -25.12 9.59
CA THR A 71 -38.97 -24.82 8.36
C THR A 71 -38.93 -23.30 8.16
N LEU A 72 -38.11 -22.60 8.97
CA LEU A 72 -37.74 -21.23 8.70
C LEU A 72 -36.73 -21.30 7.55
N MET A 73 -37.24 -21.23 6.32
CA MET A 73 -36.45 -20.98 5.12
C MET A 73 -35.79 -19.61 5.29
N LEU A 74 -34.64 -19.56 5.97
CA LEU A 74 -33.65 -18.53 5.75
C LEU A 74 -33.10 -18.77 4.34
N ALA A 75 -33.86 -18.35 3.33
CA ALA A 75 -33.34 -18.10 2.00
C ALA A 75 -32.39 -16.90 2.14
N GLY A 76 -31.22 -17.16 2.73
CA GLY A 76 -30.07 -16.29 2.62
C GLY A 76 -29.77 -16.23 1.13
N LEU A 77 -30.18 -15.13 0.51
CA LEU A 77 -29.52 -14.68 -0.69
C LEU A 77 -28.05 -14.57 -0.26
N CYS A 78 -27.25 -15.58 -0.59
CA CYS A 78 -25.83 -15.37 -0.76
C CYS A 78 -25.76 -14.30 -1.85
N GLU A 79 -25.83 -13.04 -1.42
CA GLU A 79 -25.32 -11.94 -2.21
C GLU A 79 -23.92 -12.39 -2.56
N THR A 80 -23.72 -12.71 -3.83
CA THR A 80 -22.39 -12.91 -4.33
C THR A 80 -21.71 -11.59 -4.06
N THR A 81 -20.94 -11.52 -2.98
CA THR A 81 -20.02 -10.42 -2.76
C THR A 81 -19.10 -10.47 -3.96
N GLN A 82 -19.47 -9.72 -4.98
CA GLN A 82 -18.62 -9.40 -6.11
C GLN A 82 -17.55 -8.54 -5.48
N GLY A 83 -16.50 -9.20 -4.97
CA GLY A 83 -15.29 -8.49 -4.58
C GLY A 83 -14.92 -7.62 -5.77
N ALA A 84 -14.92 -6.31 -5.58
CA ALA A 84 -14.57 -5.39 -6.66
C ALA A 84 -13.11 -5.66 -7.01
N PHE A 85 -12.88 -6.44 -8.06
CA PHE A 85 -11.54 -6.75 -8.54
C PHE A 85 -11.09 -5.56 -9.38
N PHE A 86 -10.12 -4.80 -8.86
CA PHE A 86 -9.46 -3.77 -9.64
C PHE A 86 -8.60 -4.42 -10.73
N SER A 87 -8.60 -3.85 -11.92
CA SER A 87 -7.54 -4.08 -12.91
C SER A 87 -6.36 -3.16 -12.63
N GLY A 88 -5.19 -3.46 -13.22
CA GLY A 88 -4.05 -2.56 -13.14
C GLY A 88 -4.35 -1.17 -13.72
N HIS A 89 -5.22 -1.09 -14.72
CA HIS A 89 -5.67 0.18 -15.31
C HIS A 89 -6.46 1.04 -14.30
N ASP A 90 -7.32 0.41 -13.49
CA ASP A 90 -8.16 1.12 -12.51
C ASP A 90 -7.33 1.77 -11.40
N LEU A 91 -6.17 1.18 -11.06
CA LEU A 91 -5.26 1.72 -10.06
C LEU A 91 -4.31 2.80 -10.59
N GLN A 92 -4.02 2.83 -11.90
CA GLN A 92 -2.96 3.68 -12.41
C GLN A 92 -3.26 5.18 -12.24
N VAL A 93 -4.50 5.60 -12.48
CA VAL A 93 -4.93 7.00 -12.31
C VAL A 93 -4.86 7.45 -10.85
N PRO A 94 -5.54 6.80 -9.89
CA PRO A 94 -5.51 7.24 -8.50
C PRO A 94 -4.09 7.21 -7.91
N LEU A 95 -3.28 6.18 -8.20
CA LEU A 95 -1.90 6.10 -7.71
C LEU A 95 -0.99 7.21 -8.26
N ARG A 96 -1.24 7.66 -9.50
CA ARG A 96 -0.52 8.79 -10.10
C ARG A 96 -0.90 10.11 -9.44
N GLU A 97 -2.17 10.29 -9.10
CA GLU A 97 -2.66 11.53 -8.46
C GLU A 97 -2.18 11.66 -7.02
N ILE A 98 -2.13 10.55 -6.27
CA ILE A 98 -1.54 10.51 -4.92
C ILE A 98 -0.09 11.03 -4.95
N ARG A 99 0.70 10.58 -5.92
CA ARG A 99 2.10 11.03 -6.09
C ARG A 99 2.22 12.53 -6.40
N LYS A 100 1.20 13.14 -7.01
CA LYS A 100 1.16 14.59 -7.28
C LYS A 100 0.79 15.43 -6.05
N GLY A 101 0.54 14.80 -4.89
CA GLY A 101 0.15 15.51 -3.67
C GLY A 101 -1.25 16.13 -3.75
N GLN A 102 -2.12 15.58 -4.59
CA GLN A 102 -3.52 16.02 -4.63
C GLN A 102 -4.24 15.62 -3.34
N PRO A 103 -5.27 16.38 -2.92
CA PRO A 103 -6.14 15.98 -1.81
C PRO A 103 -6.71 14.57 -2.04
N LEU A 104 -6.69 13.74 -0.99
CA LEU A 104 -7.11 12.34 -1.08
C LEU A 104 -8.60 12.22 -1.42
N SER A 105 -8.89 11.73 -2.62
CA SER A 105 -10.24 11.36 -3.04
C SER A 105 -10.63 9.97 -2.52
N LEU A 106 -11.92 9.64 -2.53
CA LEU A 106 -12.39 8.31 -2.12
C LEU A 106 -11.74 7.19 -2.97
N ALA A 107 -11.61 7.40 -4.28
CA ALA A 107 -10.96 6.43 -5.17
C ALA A 107 -9.47 6.26 -4.85
N GLN A 108 -8.78 7.34 -4.48
CA GLN A 108 -7.37 7.29 -4.06
C GLN A 108 -7.21 6.55 -2.74
N MET A 109 -8.10 6.77 -1.75
CA MET A 109 -8.09 6.02 -0.50
C MET A 109 -8.37 4.53 -0.72
N GLN A 110 -9.32 4.18 -1.61
CA GLN A 110 -9.58 2.79 -1.99
C GLN A 110 -8.37 2.14 -2.66
N ALA A 111 -7.71 2.85 -3.58
CA ALA A 111 -6.50 2.36 -4.24
C ALA A 111 -5.35 2.13 -3.25
N LEU A 112 -5.13 3.06 -2.30
CA LEU A 112 -4.14 2.90 -1.24
C LEU A 112 -4.45 1.69 -0.35
N GLY A 113 -5.70 1.56 0.09
CA GLY A 113 -6.12 0.42 0.90
C GLY A 113 -5.93 -0.91 0.16
N TYR A 114 -6.23 -0.95 -1.13
CA TYR A 114 -6.01 -2.15 -1.96
C TYR A 114 -4.52 -2.50 -2.09
N VAL A 115 -3.66 -1.51 -2.38
CA VAL A 115 -2.20 -1.71 -2.48
C VAL A 115 -1.63 -2.21 -1.15
N GLN A 116 -2.02 -1.59 -0.03
CA GLN A 116 -1.56 -1.98 1.30
C GLN A 116 -2.04 -3.40 1.65
N GLY A 117 -3.29 -3.74 1.36
CA GLY A 117 -3.82 -5.08 1.60
C GLY A 117 -3.07 -6.15 0.80
N VAL A 118 -2.72 -5.89 -0.47
CA VAL A 118 -1.89 -6.80 -1.28
C VAL A 118 -0.47 -6.90 -0.72
N TYR A 119 0.09 -5.80 -0.23
CA TYR A 119 1.41 -5.80 0.40
C TYR A 119 1.42 -6.66 1.65
N ASP A 120 0.52 -6.39 2.60
CA ASP A 120 0.46 -7.09 3.89
C ASP A 120 0.17 -8.60 3.73
N ALA A 121 -0.66 -8.96 2.75
CA ALA A 121 -1.00 -10.37 2.48
C ALA A 121 0.19 -11.19 1.92
N ASN A 122 1.17 -10.54 1.30
CA ASN A 122 2.25 -11.21 0.57
C ASN A 122 3.66 -10.96 1.16
N ALA A 123 3.82 -9.95 2.01
CA ALA A 123 5.08 -9.63 2.65
C ALA A 123 5.59 -10.79 3.51
N GLY A 124 6.87 -11.12 3.36
CA GLY A 124 7.52 -12.27 4.00
C GLY A 124 7.23 -13.63 3.35
N LEU A 125 6.22 -13.71 2.46
CA LEU A 125 5.87 -14.92 1.73
C LEU A 125 6.43 -14.90 0.31
N LEU A 126 6.07 -13.88 -0.47
CA LEU A 126 6.46 -13.76 -1.89
C LEU A 126 7.60 -12.77 -2.10
N PHE A 127 7.72 -11.77 -1.23
CA PHE A 127 8.78 -10.76 -1.25
C PHE A 127 9.19 -10.40 0.17
N CYS A 128 10.38 -9.85 0.34
CA CYS A 128 11.01 -9.59 1.64
C CYS A 128 11.46 -8.14 1.71
N SER A 129 10.54 -7.26 2.07
CA SER A 129 10.84 -5.86 2.39
C SER A 129 11.48 -5.73 3.77
N ARG A 130 12.08 -4.57 4.04
CA ARG A 130 12.59 -4.22 5.38
C ARG A 130 11.44 -3.78 6.27
N GLU A 131 11.63 -3.82 7.59
CA GLU A 131 10.63 -3.39 8.59
C GLU A 131 10.31 -1.88 8.54
N ASP A 132 11.19 -1.08 7.93
CA ASP A 132 11.07 0.38 7.81
C ASP A 132 10.43 0.85 6.50
N VAL A 133 9.75 -0.04 5.77
CA VAL A 133 9.07 0.34 4.51
C VAL A 133 7.73 1.01 4.79
N ASP A 134 7.59 2.27 4.38
CA ASP A 134 6.34 3.03 4.49
C ASP A 134 5.42 2.86 3.26
N ALA A 135 4.13 3.18 3.43
CA ALA A 135 3.14 3.07 2.36
C ALA A 135 3.47 3.92 1.12
N GLY A 136 4.14 5.05 1.28
CA GLY A 136 4.59 5.90 0.17
C GLY A 136 5.66 5.21 -0.68
N GLN A 137 6.61 4.51 -0.05
CA GLN A 137 7.61 3.69 -0.74
C GLN A 137 6.96 2.53 -1.51
N VAL A 138 5.95 1.87 -0.92
CA VAL A 138 5.15 0.83 -1.61
C VAL A 138 4.46 1.38 -2.85
N VAL A 139 3.75 2.50 -2.72
CA VAL A 139 3.05 3.15 -3.83
C VAL A 139 4.03 3.60 -4.92
N ASN A 140 5.20 4.13 -4.54
CA ASN A 140 6.22 4.55 -5.49
C ASN A 140 6.78 3.37 -6.29
N ALA A 141 7.09 2.25 -5.65
CA ALA A 141 7.56 1.04 -6.32
C ALA A 141 6.52 0.49 -7.30
N VAL A 142 5.26 0.42 -6.88
CA VAL A 142 4.14 0.00 -7.74
C VAL A 142 3.96 0.92 -8.94
N ASN A 143 3.94 2.24 -8.72
CA ASN A 143 3.81 3.21 -9.79
C ASN A 143 4.94 3.07 -10.83
N ALA A 144 6.18 2.93 -10.37
CA ALA A 144 7.34 2.73 -11.23
C ALA A 144 7.21 1.42 -12.04
N TYR A 145 6.74 0.34 -11.43
CA TYR A 145 6.55 -0.94 -12.11
C TYR A 145 5.44 -0.87 -13.16
N LEU A 146 4.24 -0.40 -12.80
CA LEU A 146 3.09 -0.30 -13.71
C LEU A 146 3.33 0.67 -14.87
N PHE A 147 4.19 1.68 -14.68
CA PHE A 147 4.60 2.58 -15.76
C PHE A 147 5.48 1.88 -16.81
N ASN A 148 6.37 0.98 -16.36
CA ASN A 148 7.30 0.28 -17.25
C ASN A 148 6.73 -1.03 -17.84
N HIS A 149 5.57 -1.49 -17.36
CA HIS A 149 4.96 -2.77 -17.75
C HIS A 149 3.47 -2.59 -18.16
N PRO A 150 3.18 -1.90 -19.27
CA PRO A 150 1.81 -1.59 -19.69
C PRO A 150 0.96 -2.83 -19.98
N GLU A 151 1.57 -3.96 -20.34
CA GLU A 151 0.91 -5.25 -20.56
C GLU A 151 0.21 -5.78 -19.31
N VAL A 152 0.69 -5.40 -18.13
CA VAL A 152 0.14 -5.81 -16.83
C VAL A 152 -1.13 -5.03 -16.48
N LEU A 153 -1.38 -3.87 -17.09
CA LEU A 153 -2.54 -3.03 -16.79
C LEU A 153 -3.88 -3.70 -17.14
N LYS A 154 -3.89 -4.68 -18.04
CA LYS A 154 -5.07 -5.47 -18.42
C LYS A 154 -5.34 -6.65 -17.49
N GLN A 155 -4.42 -6.96 -16.59
CA GLN A 155 -4.53 -8.06 -15.65
C GLN A 155 -5.22 -7.59 -14.35
N PRO A 156 -5.67 -8.53 -13.50
CA PRO A 156 -6.07 -8.19 -12.14
C PRO A 156 -4.95 -7.43 -11.43
N ALA A 157 -5.30 -6.35 -10.73
CA ALA A 157 -4.36 -5.44 -10.08
C ALA A 157 -3.38 -6.18 -9.16
N SER A 158 -3.85 -7.19 -8.43
CA SER A 158 -3.04 -8.02 -7.53
C SER A 158 -1.82 -8.64 -8.23
N VAL A 159 -1.95 -9.05 -9.50
CA VAL A 159 -0.84 -9.63 -10.28
C VAL A 159 0.27 -8.59 -10.47
N GLY A 160 -0.08 -7.38 -10.92
CA GLY A 160 0.90 -6.33 -11.15
C GLY A 160 1.52 -5.77 -9.87
N LEU A 161 0.71 -5.61 -8.81
CA LEU A 161 1.18 -5.19 -7.49
C LEU A 161 2.18 -6.19 -6.91
N THR A 162 1.84 -7.48 -6.95
CA THR A 162 2.71 -8.54 -6.42
C THR A 162 4.01 -8.61 -7.21
N ALA A 163 3.93 -8.54 -8.55
CA ALA A 163 5.12 -8.53 -9.40
C ALA A 163 6.02 -7.31 -9.13
N ALA A 164 5.42 -6.13 -8.90
CA ALA A 164 6.15 -4.92 -8.51
C ALA A 164 6.91 -5.12 -7.18
N MET A 165 6.25 -5.68 -6.17
CA MET A 165 6.86 -5.89 -4.85
C MET A 165 7.96 -6.97 -4.88
N ILE A 166 7.78 -8.05 -5.66
CA ILE A 166 8.82 -9.06 -5.88
C ILE A 166 10.04 -8.46 -6.56
N SER A 167 9.83 -7.63 -7.58
CA SER A 167 10.91 -6.95 -8.30
C SER A 167 11.67 -5.97 -7.40
N GLN A 168 10.95 -5.22 -6.56
CA GLN A 168 11.54 -4.21 -5.68
C GLN A 168 12.23 -4.80 -4.44
N TRP A 169 11.67 -5.86 -3.86
CA TRP A 169 12.12 -6.48 -2.60
C TRP A 169 12.22 -8.00 -2.71
N PRO A 170 13.12 -8.55 -3.55
CA PRO A 170 13.27 -9.98 -3.68
C PRO A 170 13.72 -10.62 -2.36
N CYS A 171 13.14 -11.77 -2.02
CA CYS A 171 13.64 -12.57 -0.91
C CYS A 171 15.00 -13.17 -1.25
N ARG A 172 15.98 -13.02 -0.35
CA ARG A 172 17.23 -13.79 -0.43
C ARG A 172 16.91 -15.26 -0.19
N HIS A 173 17.49 -16.16 -0.99
CA HIS A 173 17.42 -17.59 -0.68
C HIS A 173 17.98 -17.82 0.72
N ARG A 174 17.14 -18.35 1.62
CA ARG A 174 17.60 -18.92 2.88
C ARG A 174 18.26 -20.25 2.52
N GLY A 175 19.59 -20.23 2.43
CA GLY A 175 20.40 -21.44 2.36
C GLY A 175 20.29 -22.25 3.64
#